data_AF-A0A8J7QU88-F1
#
_entry.id   AF-A0A8J7QU88-F1
#
_cell.length_a   1.000
_cell.length_b   1.000
_cell.length_c   1.000
_cell.angle_alpha   90.00
_cell.angle_beta   90.00
_cell.angle_gamma   90.00
#
_symmetry.space_group_name_H-M   'P 1'
#
loop_
_entity.id
_entity.type
_entity.pdbx_description
1 polymer ?
#
loop_
_entity_poly.entity_id
_entity_poly.type
_entity_poly.pdbx_seq_one_letter_code
_entity_poly.pdbx_strand_id
1 'polypeptide(L)'
;MSKRICGVCGYEYDPAAGDPENGIAPGTAFEDLPDSWSCPVCGASRDEFEAGEEQSAAPAGGKDMAMYQCQTGNCGYIYRPEKGDRKGKIPAGTAFADLPDDWRCPVCGASKKMFQKLG
;
A
#
# COMPACT_ATOMS: atom_id res chain seq x y z
N MET A 1 -3.88 13.90 -12.21
CA MET A 1 -2.50 14.02 -12.69
C MET A 1 -1.63 13.19 -11.77
N SER A 2 -0.90 12.22 -12.28
CA SER A 2 -0.07 11.33 -11.46
C SER A 2 1.23 12.02 -11.08
N LYS A 3 1.57 12.01 -9.79
CA LYS A 3 2.85 12.54 -9.29
C LYS A 3 3.95 11.54 -9.60
N ARG A 4 5.20 11.99 -9.71
CA ARG A 4 6.35 11.08 -9.91
C ARG A 4 7.38 11.31 -8.82
N ILE A 5 7.94 10.24 -8.28
CA ILE A 5 8.89 10.31 -7.18
C ILE A 5 10.23 9.81 -7.69
N CYS A 6 11.28 10.60 -7.49
CA CYS A 6 12.64 10.21 -7.82
C CYS A 6 13.08 9.08 -6.88
N GLY A 7 13.39 7.90 -7.41
CA GLY A 7 13.88 6.77 -6.62
C GLY A 7 15.25 6.99 -5.98
N VAL A 8 16.03 7.96 -6.48
CA VAL A 8 17.39 8.27 -5.99
C VAL A 8 17.38 9.15 -4.74
N CYS A 9 16.55 10.20 -4.72
CA CYS A 9 16.56 11.21 -3.66
C CYS A 9 15.20 11.44 -2.98
N GLY A 10 14.11 10.87 -3.52
CA GLY A 10 12.75 11.04 -3.01
C GLY A 10 12.06 12.34 -3.45
N TYR A 11 12.63 13.10 -4.39
CA TYR A 11 11.98 14.31 -4.93
C TYR A 11 10.63 13.97 -5.59
N GLU A 12 9.57 14.67 -5.22
CA GLU A 12 8.24 14.53 -5.80
C GLU A 12 8.02 15.60 -6.89
N TYR A 13 7.91 15.17 -8.14
CA TYR A 13 7.46 16.01 -9.24
C TYR A 13 5.92 16.11 -9.23
N ASP A 14 5.43 17.32 -8.98
CA ASP A 14 4.01 17.66 -9.10
C ASP A 14 3.74 18.34 -10.45
N PRO A 15 2.98 17.73 -11.37
CA PRO A 15 2.71 18.30 -12.68
C PRO A 15 1.85 19.56 -12.63
N ALA A 16 1.07 19.80 -11.57
CA ALA A 16 0.32 21.05 -11.42
C ALA A 16 1.23 22.21 -11.01
N ALA A 17 2.27 21.93 -10.22
CA ALA A 17 3.34 22.89 -9.91
C ALA A 17 4.33 23.06 -11.07
N GLY A 18 4.58 21.99 -11.84
CA GLY A 18 5.63 21.96 -12.86
C GLY A 18 7.02 22.05 -12.22
N ASP A 19 7.97 22.59 -12.97
CA ASP A 19 9.34 22.82 -12.51
C ASP A 19 9.92 24.09 -13.17
N PRO A 20 9.40 25.27 -12.81
CA PRO A 20 9.67 26.53 -13.52
C PRO A 20 11.14 26.95 -13.43
N GLU A 21 11.86 26.48 -12.41
CA GLU A 21 13.29 26.67 -12.22
C GLU A 21 14.13 25.98 -13.31
N ASN A 22 13.66 24.87 -13.89
CA ASN A 22 14.29 24.20 -15.03
C ASN A 22 13.51 24.40 -16.35
N GLY A 23 12.64 25.41 -16.39
CA GLY A 23 11.90 25.78 -17.60
C GLY A 23 10.67 24.92 -17.90
N ILE A 24 10.15 24.19 -16.92
CA ILE A 24 8.93 23.39 -17.06
C ILE A 24 7.75 24.18 -16.49
N ALA A 25 6.74 24.41 -17.32
CA ALA A 25 5.57 25.16 -16.90
C ALA A 25 4.69 24.37 -15.92
N PRO A 26 3.97 25.05 -14.99
CA PRO A 26 2.92 24.42 -14.22
C PRO A 26 1.83 23.88 -15.17
N GLY A 27 1.40 22.65 -14.92
CA GLY A 27 0.48 21.90 -15.78
C GLY A 27 1.17 20.91 -16.72
N THR A 28 2.50 20.87 -16.81
CA THR A 28 3.23 19.91 -17.64
C THR A 28 3.22 18.52 -17.00
N ALA A 29 2.65 17.54 -17.70
CA ALA A 29 2.67 16.15 -17.27
C ALA A 29 4.11 15.61 -17.26
N PHE A 30 4.42 14.66 -16.36
CA PHE A 30 5.76 14.08 -16.33
C PHE A 30 6.14 13.40 -17.66
N GLU A 31 5.18 12.86 -18.40
CA GLU A 31 5.40 12.26 -19.74
C GLU A 31 5.77 13.31 -20.79
N ASP A 32 5.30 14.55 -20.62
CA ASP A 32 5.54 15.67 -21.53
C ASP A 32 6.86 16.41 -21.25
N LEU A 33 7.54 16.08 -20.14
CA LEU A 33 8.88 16.57 -19.88
C LEU A 33 9.83 16.19 -21.04
N PRO A 34 10.87 17.00 -21.31
CA PRO A 34 11.89 16.63 -22.30
C PRO A 34 12.81 15.52 -21.77
N ASP A 35 13.40 14.73 -22.67
CA ASP A 35 14.35 13.65 -22.32
C ASP A 35 15.58 14.18 -21.58
N SER A 36 15.97 15.42 -21.88
CA SER A 36 17.08 16.13 -21.21
C SER A 36 16.73 16.62 -19.80
N TRP A 37 15.47 16.54 -19.37
CA TRP A 37 15.11 16.94 -18.01
C TRP A 37 15.56 15.88 -17.02
N SER A 38 16.15 16.34 -15.92
CA SER A 38 16.66 15.50 -14.84
C SER A 38 16.21 16.06 -13.50
N CYS A 39 16.24 15.24 -12.46
CA CYS A 39 15.81 15.62 -11.13
C CYS A 39 16.56 16.89 -10.66
N PRO A 40 15.86 17.98 -10.29
CA PRO A 40 16.52 19.20 -9.84
C PRO A 40 17.32 19.02 -8.55
N VAL A 41 17.02 17.98 -7.78
CA VAL A 41 17.67 17.71 -6.49
C VAL A 41 18.95 16.89 -6.63
N CYS A 42 18.95 15.87 -7.49
CA CYS A 42 20.07 14.91 -7.58
C CYS A 42 20.63 14.69 -8.99
N GLY A 43 20.00 15.23 -10.04
CA GLY A 43 20.40 15.05 -11.43
C GLY A 43 20.07 13.67 -12.02
N ALA A 44 19.29 12.84 -11.33
CA ALA A 44 18.83 11.56 -11.86
C ALA A 44 17.94 11.76 -13.10
N SER A 45 18.08 10.88 -14.09
CA SER A 45 17.23 10.86 -15.29
C SER A 45 15.78 10.52 -14.96
N ARG A 46 14.87 10.80 -15.91
CA ARG A 46 13.44 10.49 -15.78
C ARG A 46 13.16 9.00 -15.61
N ASP A 47 14.06 8.14 -16.08
CA ASP A 47 13.96 6.69 -15.95
C ASP A 47 14.04 6.23 -14.48
N GLU A 48 14.71 7.00 -13.62
CA GLU A 48 14.82 6.72 -12.18
C GLU A 48 13.59 7.23 -11.40
N PHE A 49 12.60 7.83 -12.07
CA PHE A 49 11.37 8.27 -11.42
C PHE A 49 10.30 7.20 -11.49
N GLU A 50 9.81 6.83 -10.32
CA GLU A 50 8.72 5.90 -10.17
C GLU A 50 7.37 6.63 -10.16
N ALA A 51 6.33 5.92 -10.57
CA ALA A 51 4.97 6.45 -10.54
C ALA A 51 4.53 6.62 -9.08
N GLY A 52 4.37 7.87 -8.65
CA GLY A 52 3.74 8.22 -7.39
C GLY A 52 2.24 8.05 -7.56
N GLU A 53 1.78 6.80 -7.54
CA GLU A 53 0.37 6.47 -7.69
C GLU A 53 -0.30 6.23 -6.33
N GLU A 54 -1.35 7.01 -6.11
CA GLU A 54 -2.53 6.65 -5.35
C GLU A 54 -3.64 6.61 -6.44
N GLN A 55 -4.22 5.50 -6.92
CA GLN A 55 -4.34 4.10 -6.48
C GLN A 55 -4.72 3.19 -7.66
N SER A 56 -4.39 1.89 -7.54
CA SER A 56 -4.90 0.71 -8.29
C SER A 56 -3.95 0.04 -9.28
N ALA A 57 -2.81 -0.42 -8.77
CA ALA A 57 -2.37 -1.80 -8.99
C ALA A 57 -1.71 -2.29 -7.70
N ALA A 58 -2.05 -3.52 -7.30
CA ALA A 58 -1.68 -4.20 -6.05
C ALA A 58 -0.39 -3.71 -5.36
N PRO A 59 -0.42 -3.36 -4.05
CA PRO A 59 0.82 -3.04 -3.35
C PRO A 59 1.68 -4.30 -3.22
N ALA A 60 2.77 -4.33 -3.98
CA ALA A 60 3.87 -5.25 -3.77
C ALA A 60 4.63 -4.84 -2.51
N GLY A 61 4.28 -5.49 -1.39
CA GLY A 61 5.15 -5.61 -0.22
C GLY A 61 4.79 -4.72 0.97
N GLY A 62 3.87 -5.19 1.83
CA GLY A 62 3.61 -4.52 3.10
C GLY A 62 2.64 -5.23 4.04
N LYS A 63 2.76 -6.56 4.18
CA LYS A 63 1.91 -7.48 4.97
C LYS A 63 0.52 -7.69 4.39
N ASP A 64 0.18 -8.95 4.14
CA ASP A 64 -1.12 -9.39 3.66
C ASP A 64 -2.26 -8.95 4.62
N MET A 65 -2.87 -7.80 4.33
CA MET A 65 -4.06 -7.28 5.02
C MET A 65 -5.34 -8.00 4.55
N ALA A 66 -5.22 -9.24 4.11
CA ALA A 66 -6.35 -9.99 3.60
C ALA A 66 -7.30 -10.36 4.73
N MET A 67 -8.60 -10.34 4.44
CA MET A 67 -9.62 -10.74 5.41
C MET A 67 -9.64 -12.27 5.51
N TYR A 68 -9.97 -12.82 6.67
CA TYR A 68 -10.02 -14.27 6.87
C TYR A 68 -11.34 -14.69 7.46
N GLN A 69 -12.03 -15.64 6.85
CA GLN A 69 -13.32 -16.13 7.32
C GLN A 69 -13.20 -17.49 7.97
N CYS A 70 -13.74 -17.61 9.19
CA CYS A 70 -13.91 -18.86 9.89
C CYS A 70 -14.90 -19.78 9.14
N GLN A 71 -14.40 -20.91 8.69
CA GLN A 71 -15.12 -21.96 7.96
C GLN A 71 -15.81 -22.96 8.90
N THR A 72 -15.79 -22.72 10.22
CA THR A 72 -16.60 -23.53 11.14
C THR A 72 -18.06 -23.37 10.79
N GLY A 73 -18.76 -24.49 10.57
CA GLY A 73 -20.06 -24.54 9.88
C GLY A 73 -21.19 -23.66 10.43
N ASN A 74 -21.10 -23.19 11.68
CA ASN A 74 -22.06 -22.26 12.29
C ASN A 74 -21.42 -20.96 12.79
N CYS A 75 -20.26 -20.56 12.24
CA CYS A 75 -19.52 -19.38 12.70
C CYS A 75 -19.50 -18.24 11.68
N GLY A 76 -18.82 -18.43 10.54
CA GLY A 76 -18.71 -17.40 9.51
C GLY A 76 -18.00 -16.11 9.93
N TYR A 77 -17.37 -16.06 11.11
CA TYR A 77 -16.67 -14.86 11.60
C TYR A 77 -15.57 -14.43 10.64
N ILE A 78 -15.52 -13.14 10.33
CA ILE A 78 -14.51 -12.56 9.44
C ILE A 78 -13.52 -11.75 10.28
N TYR A 79 -12.28 -12.23 10.34
CA TYR A 79 -11.14 -11.48 10.85
C TYR A 79 -10.75 -10.41 9.83
N ARG A 80 -10.76 -9.15 10.29
CA ARG A 80 -10.36 -7.98 9.51
C ARG A 80 -9.08 -7.41 10.13
N PRO A 81 -7.91 -7.60 9.50
CA PRO A 81 -6.63 -7.12 10.02
C PRO A 81 -6.63 -5.63 10.39
N GLU A 82 -7.28 -4.79 9.57
CA GLU A 82 -7.46 -3.34 9.80
C GLU A 82 -8.11 -3.01 11.15
N LYS A 83 -8.95 -3.91 11.67
CA LYS A 83 -9.68 -3.73 12.93
C LYS A 83 -9.06 -4.52 14.07
N GLY A 84 -8.30 -5.56 13.75
CA GLY A 84 -7.82 -6.55 14.71
C GLY A 84 -8.99 -7.31 15.36
N ASP A 85 -8.76 -7.79 16.59
CA ASP A 85 -9.74 -8.51 17.37
C ASP A 85 -9.63 -8.15 18.85
N ARG A 86 -10.48 -7.22 19.30
CA ARG A 86 -10.49 -6.74 20.69
C ARG A 86 -10.68 -7.88 21.70
N LYS A 87 -11.47 -8.90 21.36
CA LYS A 87 -11.78 -10.03 22.26
C LYS A 87 -10.57 -10.95 22.44
N GLY A 88 -9.82 -11.20 21.37
CA GLY A 88 -8.54 -11.89 21.36
C GLY A 88 -7.33 -10.99 21.66
N LYS A 89 -7.55 -9.73 22.06
CA LYS A 89 -6.51 -8.73 22.36
C LYS A 89 -5.53 -8.49 21.21
N ILE A 90 -6.04 -8.56 19.99
CA ILE A 90 -5.27 -8.30 18.77
C ILE A 90 -5.50 -6.84 18.35
N PRO A 91 -4.44 -6.03 18.25
CA PRO A 91 -4.56 -4.63 17.83
C PRO A 91 -4.91 -4.52 16.34
N ALA A 92 -5.51 -3.39 15.97
CA ALA A 92 -5.73 -2.99 14.59
C ALA A 92 -4.39 -2.96 13.82
N GLY A 93 -4.43 -3.38 12.56
CA GLY A 93 -3.25 -3.51 11.69
C GLY A 93 -2.47 -4.82 11.88
N THR A 94 -2.95 -5.77 12.68
CA THR A 94 -2.29 -7.08 12.81
C THR A 94 -2.71 -7.98 11.65
N ALA A 95 -1.75 -8.41 10.81
CA ALA A 95 -2.04 -9.37 9.74
C ALA A 95 -2.46 -10.72 10.32
N PHE A 96 -3.23 -11.51 9.56
CA PHE A 96 -3.65 -12.83 10.02
C PHE A 96 -2.45 -13.76 10.22
N ALA A 97 -1.41 -13.62 9.37
CA ALA A 97 -0.15 -14.34 9.51
C ALA A 97 0.61 -14.01 10.82
N ASP A 98 0.47 -12.78 11.32
CA ASP A 98 1.10 -12.31 12.56
C ASP A 98 0.32 -12.71 13.83
N LEU A 99 -0.87 -13.33 13.69
CA LEU A 99 -1.66 -13.76 14.84
C LEU A 99 -0.94 -14.84 15.65
N PRO A 100 -1.01 -14.81 17.00
CA PRO A 100 -0.40 -15.85 17.82
C PRO A 100 -1.03 -17.23 17.56
N ASP A 101 -0.27 -18.30 17.75
CA ASP A 101 -0.75 -19.67 17.50
C ASP A 101 -1.90 -20.09 18.42
N ASP A 102 -1.91 -19.53 19.63
CA ASP A 102 -2.97 -19.75 20.61
C ASP A 102 -4.25 -18.94 20.31
N TRP A 103 -4.22 -17.99 19.36
CA TRP A 103 -5.41 -17.23 19.01
C TRP A 103 -6.53 -18.17 18.53
N ARG A 104 -7.75 -17.85 18.98
CA ARG A 104 -8.98 -18.58 18.66
C ARG A 104 -10.02 -17.61 18.16
N CYS A 105 -10.88 -18.10 17.27
CA CYS A 105 -12.03 -17.36 16.79
C CYS A 105 -12.83 -16.79 17.98
N PRO A 106 -13.03 -15.47 18.06
CA PRO A 106 -13.74 -14.84 19.16
C PRO A 106 -15.22 -15.24 19.24
N VAL A 107 -15.76 -15.79 18.14
CA VAL A 107 -17.15 -16.23 18.01
C VAL A 107 -17.31 -17.70 18.40
N CYS A 108 -16.54 -18.61 17.80
CA CYS A 108 -16.73 -20.06 17.98
C CYS A 108 -15.59 -20.79 18.71
N GLY A 109 -14.48 -20.13 19.01
CA GLY A 109 -13.31 -20.76 19.64
C GLY A 109 -12.47 -21.64 18.70
N ALA A 110 -12.77 -21.70 17.40
CA ALA A 110 -11.98 -22.46 16.44
C ALA A 110 -10.56 -21.89 16.27
N SER A 111 -9.60 -22.77 15.98
CA SER A 111 -8.21 -22.36 15.73
C SER A 111 -8.04 -21.62 14.40
N LYS A 112 -6.90 -20.95 14.22
CA LYS A 112 -6.52 -20.28 12.96
C LYS A 112 -6.61 -21.20 11.72
N LYS A 113 -6.47 -22.51 11.90
CA LYS A 113 -6.55 -23.50 10.81
C LYS A 113 -7.95 -23.60 10.19
N MET A 114 -8.99 -23.18 10.91
CA MET A 114 -10.36 -23.17 10.40
C MET A 114 -10.68 -21.89 9.62
N PHE A 115 -9.70 -21.01 9.38
CA PHE A 115 -9.91 -19.77 8.65
C PHE A 115 -9.38 -19.88 7.22
N GLN A 116 -10.14 -19.31 6.29
CA GLN A 116 -9.77 -19.21 4.89
C GLN A 116 -9.64 -17.75 4.49
N LYS A 117 -8.58 -17.44 3.74
CA LYS A 117 -8.32 -16.11 3.18
C LYS A 117 -9.44 -15.72 2.21
N LEU A 118 -9.99 -14.54 2.40
CA LEU A 118 -10.89 -13.85 1.49
C LEU A 118 -10.05 -12.87 0.66
N GLY A 119 -10.17 -13.00 -0.65
CA GLY A 119 -9.54 -12.11 -1.64
C GLY A 119 -10.24 -10.76 -1.73
#